data_AF-A0A3C0JLI6-F1
#
_entry.id   AF-A0A3C0JLI6-F1
#
_cell.length_a   1.000
_cell.length_b   1.000
_cell.length_c   1.000
_cell.angle_alpha   90.00
_cell.angle_beta   90.00
_cell.angle_gamma   90.00
#
_symmetry.space_group_name_H-M   'P 1'
#
loop_
_entity.id
_entity.type
_entity.pdbx_description
1 polymer ?
#
loop_
_entity_poly.entity_id
_entity_poly.type
_entity_poly.pdbx_seq_one_letter_code
_entity_poly.pdbx_strand_id
1 'polypeptide(L)'
;MAIERTNPSSLGQPGGYHHVVKDGKTVYLAGQVARDKDGKTVGVGDAEAQAEQVFRNIQTALESVGSDLNHILKMTTFMTRREDFSAYRAARGKFLTDDAALPASTLILCSGLADPDFLIEIEVVATIS
;
A
#
# COMPACT_ATOMS: atom_id res chain seq x y z
N MET A 1 -15.68 14.44 -16.57
CA MET A 1 -14.25 14.34 -16.15
C MET A 1 -13.73 13.01 -16.66
N ALA A 2 -12.45 12.92 -17.02
CA ALA A 2 -11.86 11.69 -17.55
C ALA A 2 -11.19 10.91 -16.42
N ILE A 3 -11.33 9.58 -16.43
CA ILE A 3 -10.61 8.69 -15.52
C ILE A 3 -9.11 8.75 -15.88
N GLU A 4 -8.28 9.17 -14.93
CA GLU A 4 -6.83 9.27 -15.08
C GLU A 4 -6.14 8.02 -14.54
N ARG A 5 -5.07 7.58 -15.20
CA ARG A 5 -4.32 6.37 -14.82
C ARG A 5 -2.83 6.67 -14.89
N THR A 6 -2.09 6.34 -13.84
CA THR A 6 -0.66 6.65 -13.75
C THR A 6 0.13 5.52 -13.10
N ASN A 7 1.39 5.39 -13.55
CA ASN A 7 2.40 4.51 -12.98
C ASN A 7 3.62 5.36 -12.65
N PRO A 8 3.78 5.79 -11.38
CA PRO A 8 4.92 6.60 -10.96
C PRO A 8 6.24 5.86 -11.23
N SER A 9 7.22 6.53 -11.85
CA SER A 9 8.54 5.94 -12.13
C SER A 9 9.36 5.63 -10.87
N SER A 10 8.92 6.14 -9.72
CA SER A 10 9.45 5.84 -8.40
C SER A 10 8.94 4.52 -7.81
N LEU A 11 7.99 3.85 -8.47
CA LEU A 11 7.51 2.52 -8.13
C LEU A 11 8.00 1.48 -9.15
N GLY A 12 8.05 0.23 -8.72
CA GLY A 12 8.33 -0.88 -9.62
C GLY A 12 7.30 -0.96 -10.75
N GLN A 13 7.71 -1.44 -11.93
CA GLN A 13 6.80 -1.53 -13.07
C GLN A 13 5.68 -2.55 -12.81
N PRO A 14 4.39 -2.18 -12.91
CA PRO A 14 3.28 -3.10 -12.71
C PRO A 14 3.06 -4.00 -13.93
N GLY A 15 2.55 -5.21 -13.69
CA GLY A 15 2.17 -6.15 -14.75
C GLY A 15 0.66 -6.15 -14.99
N GLY A 16 0.18 -5.44 -16.01
CA GLY A 16 -1.22 -5.50 -16.47
C GLY A 16 -2.23 -4.66 -15.67
N TYR A 17 -1.77 -3.78 -14.78
CA TYR A 17 -2.61 -2.83 -14.03
C TYR A 17 -1.90 -1.47 -13.90
N HIS A 18 -2.59 -0.48 -13.34
CA HIS A 18 -1.98 0.81 -12.97
C HIS A 18 -1.86 0.91 -11.45
N HIS A 19 -0.76 1.47 -10.94
CA HIS A 19 -0.60 1.74 -9.52
C HIS A 19 -1.69 2.69 -9.01
N VAL A 20 -2.03 3.70 -9.81
CA VAL A 20 -2.97 4.74 -9.43
C VAL A 20 -4.03 4.92 -10.52
N VAL A 21 -5.30 4.93 -10.10
CA VAL A 21 -6.44 5.34 -10.92
C VAL A 21 -7.22 6.40 -10.18
N LYS A 22 -7.52 7.53 -10.82
CA LYS A 22 -8.24 8.65 -10.23
C LYS A 22 -9.51 8.97 -11.01
N ASP A 23 -10.59 9.24 -10.28
CA ASP A 23 -11.82 9.82 -10.81
C ASP A 23 -12.23 11.02 -9.96
N GLY A 24 -12.08 12.23 -10.51
CA GLY A 24 -12.24 13.47 -9.76
C GLY A 24 -11.24 13.56 -8.60
N LYS A 25 -11.75 13.58 -7.37
CA LYS A 25 -10.93 13.61 -6.14
C LYS A 25 -10.64 12.22 -5.57
N THR A 26 -11.36 11.18 -6.00
CA THR A 26 -11.18 9.83 -5.46
C THR A 26 -10.01 9.14 -6.14
N VAL A 27 -9.12 8.57 -5.33
CA VAL A 27 -7.92 7.86 -5.76
C VAL A 27 -8.03 6.40 -5.36
N TYR A 28 -7.86 5.51 -6.32
CA TYR A 28 -7.77 4.07 -6.12
C TYR A 28 -6.34 3.64 -6.35
N LEU A 29 -5.71 3.06 -5.33
CA LEU A 29 -4.42 2.40 -5.51
C LEU A 29 -4.61 0.91 -5.70
N ALA A 30 -3.85 0.34 -6.64
CA ALA A 30 -3.65 -1.10 -6.68
C ALA A 30 -2.98 -1.58 -5.38
N GLY A 31 -3.14 -2.87 -5.06
CA GLY A 31 -2.42 -3.50 -3.96
C GLY A 31 -0.92 -3.22 -4.04
N GLN A 32 -0.39 -2.61 -2.99
CA GLN A 32 1.04 -2.38 -2.83
C GLN A 32 1.64 -3.56 -2.07
N VAL A 33 2.73 -4.09 -2.62
CA VAL A 33 3.53 -5.20 -2.08
C VAL A 33 4.93 -4.70 -1.77
N ALA A 34 5.74 -5.51 -1.09
CA ALA A 34 7.08 -5.16 -0.66
C ALA A 34 8.13 -5.19 -1.81
N ARG A 35 7.80 -4.58 -2.95
CA ARG A 35 8.76 -4.36 -4.05
C ARG A 35 9.37 -2.97 -3.97
N ASP A 36 10.67 -2.88 -4.24
CA ASP A 36 11.31 -1.59 -4.48
C ASP A 36 11.04 -1.07 -5.91
N LYS A 37 11.55 0.12 -6.22
CA LYS A 37 11.44 0.75 -7.55
C LYS A 37 12.07 -0.08 -8.67
N ASP A 38 13.03 -0.94 -8.35
CA ASP A 38 13.74 -1.80 -9.30
C ASP A 38 13.05 -3.18 -9.43
N GLY A 39 11.91 -3.36 -8.76
CA GLY A 39 11.08 -4.56 -8.80
C GLY A 39 11.56 -5.69 -7.89
N LYS A 40 12.55 -5.45 -7.01
CA LYS A 40 13.07 -6.47 -6.09
C LYS A 40 12.24 -6.54 -4.82
N THR A 41 12.02 -7.75 -4.31
CA THR A 41 11.37 -7.97 -3.02
C THR A 41 12.29 -7.53 -1.88
N VAL A 42 11.81 -6.62 -1.05
CA VAL A 42 12.47 -6.10 0.15
C VAL A 42 12.03 -6.94 1.35
N GLY A 43 12.95 -7.36 2.21
CA GLY A 43 12.61 -8.02 3.48
C GLY A 43 12.06 -9.45 3.30
N VAL A 44 12.64 -10.28 2.44
CA VAL A 44 12.24 -11.69 2.32
C VAL A 44 12.28 -12.37 3.70
N GLY A 45 11.14 -12.88 4.14
CA GLY A 45 10.95 -13.49 5.47
C GLY A 45 10.75 -12.52 6.65
N ASP A 46 10.95 -11.21 6.44
CA ASP A 46 10.84 -10.15 7.46
C ASP A 46 9.57 -9.31 7.23
N ALA A 47 8.54 -9.55 8.03
CA ALA A 47 7.26 -8.88 7.89
C ALA A 47 7.27 -7.40 8.27
N GLU A 48 8.15 -6.97 9.19
CA GLU A 48 8.25 -5.55 9.54
C GLU A 48 8.86 -4.79 8.36
N ALA A 49 9.98 -5.26 7.83
CA ALA A 49 10.63 -4.66 6.67
C ALA A 49 9.72 -4.63 5.44
N GLN A 50 8.94 -5.70 5.21
CA GLN A 50 7.94 -5.74 4.14
C GLN A 50 6.83 -4.71 4.36
N ALA A 51 6.23 -4.68 5.55
CA ALA A 51 5.15 -3.75 5.85
C ALA A 51 5.60 -2.29 5.69
N GLU A 52 6.81 -1.95 6.14
CA GLU A 52 7.36 -0.61 5.92
C GLU A 52 7.56 -0.30 4.43
N GLN A 53 8.02 -1.26 3.64
CA GLN A 53 8.15 -1.06 2.18
C GLN A 53 6.79 -0.84 1.53
N VAL A 54 5.77 -1.60 1.94
CA VAL A 54 4.40 -1.39 1.46
C VAL A 54 3.92 0.03 1.77
N PHE A 55 4.11 0.52 2.99
CA PHE A 55 3.72 1.89 3.33
C PHE A 55 4.51 2.96 2.57
N ARG A 56 5.82 2.77 2.33
CA ARG A 56 6.61 3.65 1.46
C ARG A 56 6.07 3.70 0.03
N ASN A 57 5.65 2.56 -0.50
CA ASN A 57 5.06 2.46 -1.84
C ASN A 57 3.69 3.17 -1.90
N ILE A 58 2.84 2.97 -0.88
CA ILE A 58 1.56 3.68 -0.76
C ILE A 58 1.79 5.20 -0.73
N GLN A 59 2.70 5.66 0.13
CA GLN A 59 3.04 7.08 0.24
C GLN A 59 3.49 7.63 -1.12
N THR A 60 4.43 6.96 -1.77
CA THR A 60 4.96 7.34 -3.10
C THR A 60 3.85 7.43 -4.14
N ALA A 61 2.92 6.47 -4.14
CA ALA A 61 1.78 6.45 -5.04
C ALA A 61 0.80 7.60 -4.80
N LEU A 62 0.47 7.90 -3.54
CA LEU A 62 -0.41 9.02 -3.18
C LEU A 62 0.21 10.38 -3.50
N GLU A 63 1.48 10.57 -3.16
CA GLU A 63 2.21 11.81 -3.44
C GLU A 63 2.29 12.11 -4.95
N SER A 64 2.36 11.06 -5.78
CA SER A 64 2.38 11.20 -7.25
C SER A 64 1.13 11.86 -7.85
N VAL A 65 0.03 11.89 -7.09
CA VAL A 65 -1.24 12.50 -7.49
C VAL A 65 -1.69 13.62 -6.56
N GLY A 66 -0.80 14.13 -5.70
CA GLY A 66 -1.09 15.24 -4.80
C GLY A 66 -1.96 14.86 -3.59
N SER A 67 -1.91 13.59 -3.17
CA SER A 67 -2.52 13.08 -1.93
C SER A 67 -1.42 12.69 -0.94
N ASP A 68 -1.79 12.24 0.26
CA ASP A 68 -0.87 11.72 1.28
C ASP A 68 -1.56 10.69 2.18
N LEU A 69 -0.81 10.13 3.14
CA LEU A 69 -1.30 9.08 4.04
C LEU A 69 -2.47 9.51 4.94
N ASN A 70 -2.62 10.81 5.25
CA ASN A 70 -3.72 11.33 6.05
C ASN A 70 -5.02 11.45 5.26
N HIS A 71 -4.96 11.34 3.93
CA HIS A 71 -6.12 11.38 3.05
C HIS A 71 -6.60 9.98 2.63
N ILE A 72 -6.09 8.91 3.24
CA ILE A 72 -6.60 7.56 3.03
C ILE A 72 -7.99 7.46 3.64
N LEU A 73 -8.97 7.06 2.84
CA LEU A 73 -10.35 6.83 3.26
C LEU A 73 -10.55 5.40 3.76
N LYS A 74 -9.99 4.42 3.03
CA LYS A 74 -10.11 2.98 3.32
C LYS A 74 -8.78 2.27 3.03
N MET A 75 -8.43 1.36 3.93
CA MET A 75 -7.32 0.43 3.76
C MET A 75 -7.80 -1.02 3.90
N THR A 76 -7.42 -1.89 2.97
CA THR A 76 -7.62 -3.33 3.07
C THR A 76 -6.25 -4.01 3.08
N THR A 77 -5.95 -4.70 4.17
CA THR A 77 -4.67 -5.36 4.40
C THR A 77 -4.83 -6.87 4.29
N PHE A 78 -4.01 -7.50 3.47
CA PHE A 78 -3.91 -8.95 3.33
C PHE A 78 -2.58 -9.40 3.92
N MET A 79 -2.61 -10.40 4.81
CA MET A 79 -1.40 -11.01 5.37
C MET A 79 -1.45 -12.53 5.22
N THR A 80 -0.30 -13.18 5.13
CA THR A 80 -0.20 -14.64 4.99
C THR A 80 0.08 -15.35 6.32
N ARG A 81 0.65 -14.65 7.30
CA ARG A 81 1.06 -15.20 8.61
C ARG A 81 0.43 -14.42 9.76
N ARG A 82 -0.07 -15.13 10.77
CA ARG A 82 -0.76 -14.52 11.92
C ARG A 82 0.23 -13.96 12.94
N GLU A 83 1.34 -14.65 13.11
CA GLU A 83 2.46 -14.32 13.99
C GLU A 83 3.10 -12.97 13.69
N ASP A 84 2.98 -12.50 12.44
CA ASP A 84 3.53 -11.21 11.98
C ASP A 84 2.65 -10.00 12.32
N PHE A 85 1.49 -10.19 12.95
CA PHE A 85 0.55 -9.11 13.21
C PHE A 85 1.14 -7.96 14.05
N SER A 86 1.99 -8.29 15.04
CA SER A 86 2.67 -7.28 15.86
C SER A 86 3.67 -6.45 15.04
N ALA A 87 4.44 -7.10 14.16
CA ALA A 87 5.38 -6.45 13.24
C ALA A 87 4.65 -5.49 12.29
N TYR A 88 3.54 -5.94 11.69
CA TYR A 88 2.66 -5.07 10.89
C TYR A 88 2.15 -3.86 11.68
N ARG A 89 1.67 -4.07 12.92
CA ARG A 89 1.17 -2.98 13.77
C ARG A 89 2.26 -1.96 14.11
N ALA A 90 3.48 -2.42 14.38
CA ALA A 90 4.63 -1.55 14.62
C ALA A 90 4.95 -0.71 13.37
N ALA A 91 5.05 -1.35 12.20
CA ALA A 91 5.25 -0.64 10.94
C ALA A 91 4.13 0.38 10.68
N ARG A 92 2.86 -0.02 10.77
CA ARG A 92 1.71 0.88 10.58
C ARG A 92 1.79 2.13 11.48
N GLY A 93 2.18 1.97 12.74
CA GLY A 93 2.30 3.09 13.68
C GLY A 93 3.42 4.08 13.34
N LYS A 94 4.41 3.70 12.54
CA LYS A 94 5.46 4.60 12.05
C LYS A 94 4.97 5.53 10.93
N PHE A 95 3.98 5.09 10.15
CA PHE A 95 3.48 5.80 8.96
C PHE A 95 2.15 6.50 9.19
N LEU A 96 1.25 5.92 9.98
CA LEU A 96 -0.05 6.51 10.33
C LEU A 96 0.02 7.08 11.74
N THR A 97 0.56 8.29 11.85
CA THR A 97 0.88 8.93 13.14
C THR A 97 -0.21 9.88 13.65
N ASP A 98 -1.17 10.26 12.80
CA ASP A 98 -2.30 11.09 13.18
C ASP A 98 -3.53 10.21 13.48
N ASP A 99 -3.85 10.07 14.77
CA ASP A 99 -4.98 9.27 15.24
C ASP A 99 -6.33 9.79 14.72
N ALA A 100 -6.46 11.10 14.46
CA ALA A 100 -7.69 11.69 13.93
C ALA A 100 -7.91 11.40 12.44
N ALA A 101 -6.84 11.03 11.72
CA ALA A 101 -6.84 10.75 10.28
C ALA A 101 -6.79 9.25 9.95
N LEU A 102 -6.97 8.36 10.94
CA LEU A 102 -6.93 6.92 10.68
C LEU A 102 -8.05 6.47 9.72
N PRO A 103 -7.73 5.67 8.68
CA PRO A 103 -8.72 5.25 7.70
C PRO A 103 -9.66 4.17 8.25
N ALA A 104 -10.79 3.98 7.59
CA ALA A 104 -11.51 2.72 7.71
C ALA A 104 -10.54 1.57 7.37
N SER A 105 -10.57 0.46 8.13
CA SER A 105 -9.53 -0.57 8.02
C SER A 105 -10.12 -1.97 8.12
N THR A 106 -9.66 -2.86 7.24
CA THR A 106 -9.95 -4.30 7.29
C THR A 106 -8.63 -5.05 7.17
N LEU A 107 -8.44 -6.10 7.97
CA LEU A 107 -7.32 -7.01 7.84
C LEU A 107 -7.84 -8.42 7.61
N ILE A 108 -7.27 -9.10 6.62
CA ILE A 108 -7.62 -10.46 6.21
C ILE A 108 -6.36 -11.31 6.30
N LEU A 109 -6.47 -12.47 6.95
CA LEU A 109 -5.47 -13.53 6.76
C LEU A 109 -5.89 -14.39 5.58
N CYS A 110 -4.98 -14.55 4.63
CA CYS A 110 -5.18 -15.30 3.38
C CYS A 110 -4.14 -16.42 3.26
N SER A 111 -4.39 -17.37 2.36
CA SER A 111 -3.49 -18.52 2.16
C SER A 111 -2.20 -18.19 1.40
N GLY A 112 -2.12 -17.02 0.76
CA GLY A 112 -0.99 -16.59 -0.04
C GLY A 112 -1.28 -15.32 -0.84
N LEU A 113 -0.23 -14.72 -1.39
CA LEU A 113 -0.26 -13.54 -2.26
C LEU A 113 0.31 -13.91 -3.64
N ALA A 114 0.43 -12.92 -4.54
CA ALA A 114 0.87 -13.16 -5.93
C ALA A 114 2.30 -13.71 -6.07
N ASP A 115 3.14 -13.49 -5.06
CA ASP A 115 4.51 -14.00 -4.97
C ASP A 115 4.69 -14.68 -3.60
N PRO A 116 5.29 -15.89 -3.51
CA PRO A 116 5.47 -16.60 -2.25
C PRO A 116 6.34 -15.83 -1.25
N ASP A 117 7.19 -14.91 -1.70
CA ASP A 117 8.00 -14.07 -0.81
C ASP A 117 7.20 -12.92 -0.18
N PHE A 118 5.98 -12.63 -0.67
CA PHE A 118 5.13 -11.59 -0.09
C PHE A 118 4.39 -12.09 1.15
N LEU A 119 4.56 -11.35 2.24
CA LEU A 119 3.92 -11.58 3.52
C LEU A 119 2.73 -10.66 3.77
N ILE A 120 2.72 -9.52 3.08
CA ILE A 120 1.72 -8.46 3.23
C ILE A 120 1.48 -7.74 1.90
N GLU A 121 0.21 -7.44 1.64
CA GLU A 121 -0.26 -6.59 0.56
C GLU A 121 -1.32 -5.63 1.11
N ILE A 122 -1.29 -4.37 0.67
CA ILE A 122 -2.27 -3.36 1.10
C ILE A 122 -2.80 -2.59 -0.11
N GLU A 123 -4.11 -2.61 -0.31
CA GLU A 123 -4.80 -1.67 -1.20
C GLU A 123 -5.39 -0.49 -0.40
N VAL A 124 -5.50 0.66 -1.05
CA VAL A 124 -6.10 1.84 -0.44
C VAL A 124 -7.01 2.59 -1.40
N VAL A 125 -8.04 3.20 -0.82
CA VAL A 125 -8.82 4.27 -1.45
C VAL A 125 -8.52 5.55 -0.69
N ALA A 126 -8.19 6.62 -1.39
CA ALA A 126 -7.84 7.92 -0.83
C ALA A 126 -8.60 9.05 -1.53
N THR A 127 -8.44 10.27 -1.04
CA THR A 127 -8.92 11.49 -1.68
C THR A 127 -7.79 12.48 -1.92
N ILE A 128 -7.98 13.37 -2.89
CA ILE A 128 -7.21 14.61 -3.02
C ILE A 128 -8.04 15.73 -2.40
N SER A 129 -7.40 16.64 -1.66
CA SER A 129 -8.04 17.82 -1.07
C SER A 129 -8.43 18.88 -2.11
#